data_AF-A0A498N9B4-F1
#
_entry.id   AF-A0A498N9B4-F1
#
_cell.length_a   1.000
_cell.length_b   1.000
_cell.length_c   1.000
_cell.angle_alpha   90.00
_cell.angle_beta   90.00
_cell.angle_gamma   90.00
#
_symmetry.space_group_name_H-M   'P 1'
#
loop_
_entity.id
_entity.type
_entity.pdbx_description
1 polymer ?
#
loop_
_entity_poly.entity_id
_entity_poly.type
_entity_poly.pdbx_seq_one_letter_code
_entity_poly.pdbx_strand_id
1 'polypeptide(L)'
;MMTEIAADMTVVKLVSVVLELKGIQQANEEFWSCYEVLEKEEMERTLHYQERVLPIYFSLSCQSHLLIKRNHFIFSIMRFLEDIENLCKSGPLRVCEFKNESSKNFHTRHCELSGTTFKLHKELQGSPCEREYPVKELKLYHGCRSKLHPPTP
;
A
#
# COMPACT_ATOMS: atom_id res chain seq x y z
N MET A 1 -11.22 -11.72 17.34
CA MET A 1 -11.97 -12.73 16.57
C MET A 1 -10.94 -13.65 15.95
N MET A 2 -11.10 -14.97 16.07
CA MET A 2 -10.21 -15.95 15.44
C MET A 2 -11.02 -16.68 14.37
N THR A 3 -10.43 -16.87 13.18
CA THR A 3 -11.06 -17.58 12.05
C THR A 3 -10.05 -18.58 11.49
N GLU A 4 -10.53 -19.76 11.08
CA GLU A 4 -9.67 -20.76 10.46
C GLU A 4 -9.31 -20.33 9.03
N ILE A 5 -8.02 -20.41 8.69
CA ILE A 5 -7.50 -19.99 7.39
C ILE A 5 -7.10 -21.23 6.60
N ALA A 6 -7.86 -21.53 5.55
CA ALA A 6 -7.49 -22.57 4.59
C ALA A 6 -6.20 -22.20 3.82
N ALA A 7 -5.45 -23.20 3.37
CA ALA A 7 -4.18 -23.00 2.67
C ALA A 7 -4.32 -22.21 1.35
N ASP A 8 -5.46 -22.30 0.69
CA ASP A 8 -5.79 -21.58 -0.56
C ASP A 8 -6.60 -20.28 -0.32
N MET A 9 -6.78 -19.88 0.94
CA MET A 9 -7.57 -18.70 1.28
C MET A 9 -6.92 -17.43 0.71
N THR A 10 -7.68 -16.74 -0.14
CA THR A 10 -7.33 -15.43 -0.68
C THR A 10 -7.89 -14.33 0.21
N VAL A 11 -7.34 -13.12 0.07
CA VAL A 11 -7.81 -11.93 0.81
C VAL A 11 -9.31 -11.69 0.61
N VAL A 12 -9.83 -11.80 -0.62
CA VAL A 12 -11.27 -11.63 -0.87
C VAL A 12 -12.12 -12.65 -0.10
N LYS A 13 -11.70 -13.91 -0.04
CA LYS A 13 -12.41 -14.96 0.70
C LYS A 13 -12.39 -14.66 2.20
N LEU A 14 -11.25 -14.26 2.75
CA LEU A 14 -11.11 -13.87 4.15
C LEU A 14 -12.04 -12.71 4.51
N VAL A 15 -12.08 -11.66 3.67
CA VAL A 15 -12.97 -10.51 3.89
C VAL A 15 -14.42 -10.98 3.93
N SER A 16 -14.88 -11.77 2.96
CA SER A 16 -16.25 -12.31 2.94
C SER A 16 -16.60 -13.10 4.21
N VAL A 17 -15.73 -14.03 4.62
CA VAL A 17 -15.93 -14.85 5.83
C VAL A 17 -16.03 -13.97 7.09
N VAL A 18 -15.15 -12.99 7.24
CA VAL A 18 -15.17 -12.11 8.43
C VAL A 18 -16.44 -11.24 8.46
N LEU A 19 -16.88 -10.72 7.32
CA LEU A 19 -18.12 -9.94 7.25
C LEU A 19 -19.35 -10.79 7.59
N GLU A 20 -19.41 -12.03 7.06
CA GLU A 20 -20.48 -12.99 7.37
C GLU A 20 -20.52 -13.32 8.86
N LEU A 21 -19.37 -13.66 9.46
CA LEU A 21 -19.26 -13.93 10.91
C LEU A 21 -19.62 -12.73 11.78
N LYS A 22 -19.50 -11.50 11.26
CA LYS A 22 -19.91 -10.27 11.93
C LYS A 22 -21.35 -9.86 11.65
N GLY A 23 -22.06 -10.56 10.77
CA GLY A 23 -23.41 -10.17 10.33
C GLY A 23 -23.43 -8.83 9.58
N ILE A 24 -22.32 -8.42 8.96
CA ILE A 24 -22.22 -7.16 8.23
C ILE A 24 -22.75 -7.37 6.82
N GLN A 25 -23.91 -6.77 6.54
CA GLN A 25 -24.45 -6.67 5.19
C GLN A 25 -23.78 -5.50 4.48
N GLN A 26 -23.20 -5.76 3.32
CA GLN A 26 -22.54 -4.72 2.52
C GLN A 26 -23.62 -3.90 1.81
N ALA A 27 -23.66 -2.59 2.07
CA ALA A 27 -24.49 -1.67 1.29
C ALA A 27 -23.92 -1.50 -0.13
N ASN A 28 -24.76 -1.02 -1.06
CA ASN A 28 -24.26 -0.60 -2.38
C ASN A 28 -23.12 0.40 -2.21
N GLU A 29 -22.05 0.24 -3.01
CA GLU A 29 -20.85 1.10 -3.02
C GLU A 29 -20.00 1.06 -1.73
N GLU A 30 -20.29 0.16 -0.80
CA GLU A 30 -19.46 -0.06 0.38
C GLU A 30 -18.41 -1.15 0.13
N PHE A 31 -17.15 -0.75 0.04
CA PHE A 31 -16.04 -1.68 -0.17
C PHE A 31 -15.30 -1.97 1.13
N TRP A 32 -14.99 -3.23 1.37
CA TRP A 32 -14.15 -3.69 2.47
C TRP A 32 -12.82 -4.22 1.94
N SER A 33 -11.73 -3.91 2.64
CA SER A 33 -10.40 -4.40 2.28
C SER A 33 -9.69 -4.94 3.51
N CYS A 34 -8.74 -5.85 3.27
CA CYS A 34 -7.82 -6.32 4.29
C CYS A 34 -6.51 -5.53 4.19
N TYR A 35 -5.96 -5.19 5.35
CA TYR A 35 -4.75 -4.42 5.50
C TYR A 35 -3.75 -5.22 6.33
N GLU A 36 -2.51 -5.23 5.90
CA GLU A 36 -1.36 -5.55 6.75
C GLU A 36 -0.99 -4.28 7.52
N VAL A 37 -1.09 -4.33 8.84
CA VAL A 37 -0.75 -3.20 9.72
C VAL A 37 0.54 -3.52 10.45
N LEU A 38 1.52 -2.62 10.33
CA LEU A 38 2.81 -2.68 11.00
C LEU A 38 2.79 -1.66 12.15
N GLU A 39 2.46 -2.09 13.37
CA GLU A 39 2.25 -1.16 14.49
C GLU A 39 3.54 -0.44 14.89
N LYS A 40 4.68 -1.15 14.87
CA LYS A 40 5.97 -0.58 15.22
C LYS A 40 6.39 0.50 14.22
N GLU A 41 6.15 0.29 12.94
CA GLU A 41 6.51 1.21 11.87
C GLU A 41 5.46 2.31 11.66
N GLU A 42 4.28 2.19 12.29
CA GLU A 42 3.12 3.08 12.13
C GLU A 42 2.64 3.18 10.67
N MET A 43 2.68 2.05 9.98
CA MET A 43 2.36 1.92 8.56
C MET A 43 1.30 0.86 8.30
N GLU A 44 0.55 1.01 7.22
CA GLU A 44 -0.39 -0.02 6.74
C GLU A 44 -0.30 -0.20 5.23
N ARG A 45 -0.54 -1.41 4.74
CA ARG A 45 -0.63 -1.74 3.32
C ARG A 45 -1.96 -2.40 3.03
N THR A 46 -2.70 -1.86 2.05
CA THR A 46 -3.90 -2.53 1.53
C THR A 46 -3.45 -3.78 0.77
N LEU A 47 -4.02 -4.94 1.11
CA LEU A 47 -3.73 -6.20 0.43
C LEU A 47 -4.57 -6.35 -0.84
N HIS A 48 -3.97 -6.86 -1.91
CA HIS A 48 -4.67 -7.18 -3.13
C HIS A 48 -5.62 -8.35 -2.90
N TYR A 49 -6.83 -8.28 -3.48
CA TYR A 49 -7.90 -9.24 -3.22
C TYR A 49 -7.55 -10.70 -3.58
N GLN A 50 -6.59 -10.91 -4.49
CA GLN A 50 -6.09 -12.22 -4.90
C GLN A 50 -4.87 -12.71 -4.12
N GLU A 51 -4.24 -11.88 -3.28
CA GLU A 51 -3.12 -12.33 -2.45
C GLU A 51 -3.57 -13.48 -1.55
N ARG A 52 -2.67 -14.45 -1.33
CA ARG A 52 -2.92 -15.55 -0.39
C ARG A 52 -2.67 -15.07 1.03
N VAL A 53 -3.60 -15.38 1.93
CA VAL A 53 -3.56 -14.91 3.32
C VAL A 53 -2.45 -15.60 4.10
N LEU A 54 -2.29 -16.91 3.90
CA LEU A 54 -1.38 -17.71 4.73
C LEU A 54 0.09 -17.27 4.63
N PRO A 55 0.69 -17.04 3.43
CA PRO A 55 2.04 -16.50 3.33
C PRO A 55 2.20 -15.12 3.97
N ILE A 56 1.19 -14.26 3.86
CA ILE A 56 1.20 -12.93 4.49
C ILE A 56 1.24 -13.09 5.99
N TYR A 57 0.34 -13.89 6.56
CA TYR A 57 0.26 -14.14 8.00
C TYR A 57 1.59 -14.63 8.58
N PHE A 58 2.26 -15.58 7.91
CA PHE A 58 3.57 -16.08 8.35
C PHE A 58 4.71 -15.06 8.20
N SER A 59 4.55 -14.03 7.37
CA SER A 59 5.53 -12.95 7.24
C SER A 59 5.36 -11.83 8.27
N LEU A 60 4.26 -11.83 9.03
CA LEU A 60 3.99 -10.80 10.04
C LEU A 60 4.96 -10.93 11.22
N SER A 61 5.41 -9.78 11.73
CA SER A 61 6.10 -9.72 13.01
C SER A 61 5.10 -9.81 14.18
N CYS A 62 5.59 -10.00 15.41
CA CYS A 62 4.74 -10.02 16.60
C CYS A 62 3.99 -8.71 16.87
N GLN A 63 4.38 -7.62 16.21
CA GLN A 63 3.76 -6.29 16.30
C GLN A 63 3.00 -5.92 15.02
N SER A 64 2.65 -6.93 14.22
CA SER A 64 1.91 -6.74 12.98
C SER A 64 0.64 -7.58 12.99
N HIS A 65 -0.42 -7.06 12.38
CA HIS A 65 -1.71 -7.75 12.33
C HIS A 65 -2.46 -7.49 11.04
N LEU A 66 -3.44 -8.35 10.76
CA LEU A 66 -4.40 -8.14 9.67
C LEU A 66 -5.61 -7.36 10.19
N LEU A 67 -5.99 -6.32 9.47
CA LEU A 67 -7.15 -5.48 9.77
C LEU A 67 -8.12 -5.48 8.60
N ILE A 68 -9.40 -5.75 8.85
CA ILE A 68 -10.47 -5.61 7.85
C ILE A 68 -11.27 -4.37 8.19
N LYS A 69 -11.28 -3.40 7.27
CA LYS A 69 -11.98 -2.13 7.43
C LYS A 69 -12.54 -1.64 6.09
N ARG A 70 -13.48 -0.70 6.16
CA ARG A 70 -14.02 -0.01 4.99
C ARG A 70 -12.90 0.71 4.24
N ASN A 71 -12.92 0.60 2.92
CA ASN A 71 -11.99 1.25 2.02
C ASN A 71 -12.72 2.31 1.20
N HIS A 72 -12.59 3.56 1.62
CA HIS A 72 -13.25 4.70 0.99
C HIS A 72 -12.58 5.16 -0.31
N PHE A 73 -11.42 4.57 -0.67
CA PHE A 73 -10.65 4.99 -1.85
C PHE A 73 -10.97 4.17 -3.10
N ILE A 74 -11.60 2.99 -2.98
CA ILE A 74 -11.83 2.08 -4.12
C ILE A 74 -12.58 2.77 -5.24
N PHE A 75 -13.68 3.48 -4.92
CA PHE A 75 -14.47 4.16 -5.95
C PHE A 75 -13.65 5.20 -6.72
N SER A 76 -12.88 6.02 -6.01
CA SER A 76 -12.00 7.02 -6.63
C SER A 76 -10.89 6.37 -7.47
N ILE A 77 -10.36 5.22 -7.04
CA ILE A 77 -9.37 4.46 -7.80
C ILE A 77 -9.99 3.89 -9.07
N MET A 78 -11.18 3.28 -8.99
CA MET A 78 -11.88 2.72 -10.17
C MET A 78 -12.14 3.80 -11.21
N ARG A 79 -12.70 4.94 -10.79
CA ARG A 79 -12.92 6.10 -11.66
C ARG A 79 -11.63 6.61 -12.29
N PHE A 80 -10.57 6.72 -11.49
CA PHE A 80 -9.26 7.14 -12.01
C PHE A 80 -8.70 6.15 -13.05
N LEU A 81 -8.91 4.85 -12.87
CA LEU A 81 -8.47 3.81 -13.80
C LEU A 81 -9.31 3.80 -15.09
N GLU A 82 -10.58 4.18 -15.04
CA GLU A 82 -11.43 4.33 -16.23
C GLU A 82 -10.98 5.52 -17.10
N ASP A 83 -10.53 6.60 -16.47
CA ASP A 83 -10.15 7.85 -17.16
C ASP A 83 -8.70 7.87 -17.66
N ILE A 84 -7.87 6.88 -17.31
CA ILE A 84 -6.42 6.93 -17.59
C ILE A 84 -6.04 6.23 -18.90
N GLU A 85 -5.66 7.01 -19.91
CA GLU A 85 -5.17 6.46 -21.19
C GLU A 85 -3.75 5.90 -21.10
N ASN A 86 -2.91 6.47 -20.23
CA ASN A 86 -1.53 6.04 -20.02
C ASN A 86 -1.26 5.90 -18.52
N LEU A 87 -0.93 4.69 -18.08
CA LEU A 87 -0.60 4.37 -16.69
C LEU A 87 0.79 4.90 -16.32
N CYS A 88 0.93 6.23 -16.34
CA CYS A 88 2.14 6.95 -15.99
C CYS A 88 1.79 8.20 -15.16
N LYS A 89 2.44 8.36 -14.01
CA LYS A 89 2.45 9.61 -13.24
C LYS A 89 3.88 10.07 -13.05
N SER A 90 4.12 11.35 -13.29
CA SER A 90 5.42 11.98 -13.12
C SER A 90 5.26 13.28 -12.35
N GLY A 91 6.21 13.58 -11.46
CA GLY A 91 6.18 14.81 -10.69
C GLY A 91 7.20 14.84 -9.54
N PRO A 92 7.35 16.02 -8.90
CA PRO A 92 8.20 16.16 -7.74
C PRO A 92 7.60 15.48 -6.51
N LEU A 93 8.38 14.68 -5.80
CA LEU A 93 8.06 14.11 -4.49
C LEU A 93 9.14 14.45 -3.47
N ARG A 94 8.75 14.52 -2.19
CA ARG A 94 9.67 14.63 -1.06
C ARG A 94 10.09 13.23 -0.66
N VAL A 95 11.33 12.86 -0.97
CA VAL A 95 11.85 11.51 -0.77
C VAL A 95 12.87 11.51 0.36
N CYS A 96 12.69 10.60 1.30
CA CYS A 96 13.66 10.29 2.34
C CYS A 96 14.10 8.83 2.16
N GLU A 97 15.40 8.63 1.94
CA GLU A 97 15.97 7.30 1.79
C GLU A 97 16.52 6.81 3.13
N PHE A 98 15.92 5.77 3.69
CA PHE A 98 16.39 5.17 4.93
C PHE A 98 17.60 4.28 4.64
N LYS A 99 18.80 4.80 4.91
CA LYS A 99 20.01 3.98 5.00
C LYS A 99 20.31 3.61 6.45
N ASN A 100 20.15 4.56 7.37
CA ASN A 100 20.38 4.40 8.81
C ASN A 100 19.31 5.19 9.58
N GLU A 101 19.04 4.84 10.85
CA GLU A 101 17.99 5.47 11.69
C GLU A 101 18.14 6.99 11.91
N SER A 102 19.28 7.58 11.54
CA SER A 102 19.63 8.99 11.76
C SER A 102 19.38 9.92 10.56
N SER A 103 19.18 9.40 9.34
CA SER A 103 18.94 10.25 8.16
C SER A 103 17.45 10.47 7.93
N LYS A 104 16.89 11.55 8.50
CA LYS A 104 15.49 11.97 8.30
C LYS A 104 15.34 13.13 7.29
N ASN A 105 16.32 13.31 6.42
CA ASN A 105 16.32 14.43 5.48
C ASN A 105 15.50 14.10 4.24
N PHE A 106 14.44 14.87 4.02
CA PHE A 106 13.66 14.82 2.79
C PHE A 106 14.30 15.70 1.73
N HIS A 107 14.49 15.14 0.53
CA HIS A 107 14.94 15.86 -0.65
C HIS A 107 13.81 15.91 -1.67
N THR A 108 13.69 17.04 -2.36
CA THR A 108 12.80 17.09 -3.53
C THR A 108 13.47 16.31 -4.66
N ARG A 109 12.77 15.30 -5.16
CA ARG A 109 13.20 14.44 -6.27
C ARG A 109 12.11 14.41 -7.32
N HIS A 110 12.48 14.36 -8.59
CA HIS A 110 11.53 14.05 -9.64
C HIS A 110 11.34 12.54 -9.72
N CYS A 111 10.09 12.08 -9.66
CA CYS A 111 9.75 10.67 -9.67
C CYS A 111 8.82 10.37 -10.84
N GLU A 112 8.98 9.19 -11.42
CA GLU A 112 8.10 8.66 -12.47
C GLU A 112 7.60 7.27 -12.07
N LEU A 113 6.30 7.06 -12.07
CA LEU A 113 5.66 5.78 -11.84
C LEU A 113 4.92 5.38 -13.10
N SER A 114 5.32 4.29 -13.73
CA SER A 114 4.61 3.65 -14.83
C SER A 114 3.95 2.34 -14.37
N GLY A 115 3.25 1.66 -15.28
CA GLY A 115 2.72 0.31 -15.01
C GLY A 115 3.79 -0.75 -14.70
N THR A 116 5.06 -0.51 -15.02
CA THR A 116 6.14 -1.49 -14.86
C THR A 116 7.28 -1.02 -13.97
N THR A 117 7.50 0.29 -13.83
CA THR A 117 8.70 0.84 -13.19
C THR A 117 8.39 2.06 -12.33
N PHE A 118 9.07 2.17 -11.20
CA PHE A 118 9.21 3.41 -10.44
C PHE A 118 10.64 3.94 -10.60
N LYS A 119 10.79 5.20 -11.02
CA LYS A 119 12.08 5.84 -11.27
C LYS A 119 12.27 7.05 -10.37
N LEU A 120 13.50 7.19 -9.87
CA LEU A 120 13.96 8.33 -9.09
C LEU A 120 15.05 9.07 -9.87
N HIS A 121 14.82 10.35 -10.10
CA HIS A 121 15.76 11.25 -10.78
C HIS A 121 16.42 12.17 -9.75
N LYS A 122 17.62 12.67 -10.08
CA LYS A 122 18.43 13.47 -9.16
C LYS A 122 17.68 14.65 -8.54
N GLU A 123 17.16 15.60 -9.33
CA GLU A 123 16.52 16.81 -8.78
C GLU A 123 15.38 17.34 -9.64
N LEU A 124 15.59 17.49 -10.95
CA LEU A 124 14.63 18.11 -11.88
C LEU A 124 14.15 17.13 -12.96
N GLN A 125 13.00 17.44 -13.56
CA GLN A 125 12.50 16.73 -14.75
C GLN A 125 13.56 16.74 -15.87
N GLY A 126 13.76 15.61 -16.54
CA GLY A 126 14.80 15.45 -17.57
C GLY A 126 16.21 15.20 -17.05
N SER A 127 16.41 15.21 -15.73
CA SER A 127 17.69 14.76 -15.14
C SER A 127 17.90 13.25 -15.36
N PRO A 128 19.16 12.77 -15.39
CA PRO A 128 19.44 11.34 -15.46
C PRO A 128 18.72 10.57 -14.35
N CYS A 129 18.16 9.41 -14.73
CA CYS A 129 17.61 8.45 -13.79
C CYS A 129 18.74 7.94 -12.89
N GLU A 130 18.59 8.08 -11.58
CA GLU A 130 19.56 7.57 -10.61
C GLU A 130 19.22 6.14 -10.20
N ARG A 131 17.92 5.86 -10.02
CA ARG A 131 17.44 4.53 -9.63
C ARG A 131 16.14 4.18 -10.31
N GLU A 132 16.00 2.90 -10.61
CA GLU A 132 14.84 2.32 -11.25
C GLU A 132 14.49 1.02 -10.54
N TYR A 133 13.21 0.86 -10.21
CA TYR A 133 12.68 -0.28 -9.48
C TYR A 133 11.51 -0.90 -10.25
N PRO A 134 11.49 -2.22 -10.48
CA PRO A 134 10.32 -2.88 -11.04
C PRO A 134 9.12 -2.79 -10.08
N VAL A 135 7.97 -2.32 -10.57
CA VAL A 135 6.76 -2.16 -9.73
C VAL A 135 6.33 -3.47 -9.08
N LYS A 136 6.49 -4.60 -9.78
CA LYS A 136 6.17 -5.94 -9.28
C LYS A 136 6.98 -6.36 -8.03
N GLU A 137 8.10 -5.70 -7.77
CA GLU A 137 8.99 -5.97 -6.61
C GLU A 137 8.77 -4.96 -5.47
N LEU A 138 7.92 -3.95 -5.69
CA LEU A 138 7.61 -2.93 -4.69
C LEU A 138 6.37 -3.30 -3.89
N LYS A 139 6.41 -2.93 -2.61
CA LYS A 139 5.22 -2.88 -1.74
C LYS A 139 4.96 -1.43 -1.36
N LEU A 140 3.72 -0.98 -1.50
CA LEU A 140 3.30 0.36 -1.13
C LEU A 140 2.67 0.35 0.26
N TYR A 141 3.25 1.12 1.18
CA TYR A 141 2.72 1.32 2.52
C TYR A 141 2.29 2.78 2.69
N HIS A 142 1.17 2.98 3.39
CA HIS A 142 0.69 4.27 3.84
C HIS A 142 1.17 4.50 5.28
N GLY A 143 1.86 5.61 5.54
CA GLY A 143 2.26 6.00 6.88
C GLY A 143 1.10 6.71 7.60
N CYS A 144 0.68 6.21 8.76
CA CYS A 144 -0.48 6.72 9.48
C CYS A 144 -0.13 7.80 10.52
N ARG A 145 1.06 7.70 11.12
CA ARG A 145 1.65 8.64 12.09
C ARG A 145 3.15 8.54 11.94
N SER A 146 3.86 9.66 11.89
CA SER A 146 5.18 9.66 11.26
C SER A 146 6.31 9.95 12.24
N LYS A 147 6.90 8.86 12.77
CA LYS A 147 8.27 8.86 13.34
C LYS A 147 9.31 9.52 12.41
N LEU A 148 9.00 9.60 11.12
CA LEU A 148 9.87 10.13 10.07
C LEU A 148 9.78 11.66 9.93
N HIS A 149 8.80 12.33 10.55
CA HIS A 149 8.59 13.79 10.43
C HIS A 149 8.60 14.32 8.98
N PRO A 150 7.70 13.80 8.11
CA PRO A 150 7.55 14.25 6.73
C PRO A 150 7.09 15.71 6.67
N PRO A 151 7.42 16.41 5.56
CA PRO A 151 7.04 17.81 5.36
C PRO A 151 5.53 18.02 5.17
N THR A 152 4.80 16.96 4.84
CA THR A 152 3.34 16.94 4.74
C THR A 152 2.81 15.76 5.56
N PRO A 153 1.59 15.86 6.14
CA PRO A 153 0.94 14.75 6.82
C PRO A 153 0.86 13.48 5.96
#